data_AF-A0A438H0N8-F1
#
_entry.id   AF-A0A438H0N8-F1
#
_cell.length_a   1.000
_cell.length_b   1.000
_cell.length_c   1.000
_cell.angle_alpha   90.00
_cell.angle_beta   90.00
_cell.angle_gamma   90.00
#
_symmetry.space_group_name_H-M   'P 1'
#
loop_
_entity.id
_entity.type
_entity.pdbx_description
1 polymer ?
#
loop_
_entity_poly.entity_id
_entity_poly.type
_entity_poly.pdbx_seq_one_letter_code
_entity_poly.pdbx_strand_id
1 'polypeptide(L)'
;MTVTPLEWVLGVTDRLKFWYNTTYHSSTGMTPFQALYGRLPPSIPLYFDGLSRVHEVDQSLLHRDELLQHLKKNLDMTTNRMKQMADQKKKRDVEFQAVNLELPPITDEGVASVELEKILDTRWIKQGEKFIEERLVKWKRLPTEDATW
;
A
#
# COMPACT_ATOMS: atom_id res chain seq x y z
N MET A 1 -30.50 6.09 19.90
CA MET A 1 -30.83 6.24 18.45
C MET A 1 -29.95 5.27 17.69
N THR A 2 -30.53 4.29 16.99
CA THR A 2 -29.78 3.35 16.16
C THR A 2 -29.60 3.94 14.77
N VAL A 3 -28.36 4.31 14.43
CA VAL A 3 -28.01 4.79 13.08
C VAL A 3 -28.19 3.62 12.11
N THR A 4 -28.95 3.82 11.05
CA THR A 4 -29.18 2.79 10.04
C THR A 4 -27.91 2.59 9.18
N PRO A 5 -27.70 1.40 8.56
CA PRO A 5 -26.55 1.16 7.70
C PRO A 5 -26.41 2.18 6.55
N LEU A 6 -27.53 2.67 6.00
CA LEU A 6 -27.54 3.68 4.94
C LEU A 6 -27.08 5.06 5.45
N GLU A 7 -27.55 5.50 6.61
CA GLU A 7 -27.10 6.75 7.24
C GLU A 7 -25.62 6.71 7.59
N TRP A 8 -25.13 5.55 8.03
CA TRP A 8 -23.71 5.35 8.31
C TRP A 8 -22.87 5.47 7.03
N VAL A 9 -23.29 4.81 5.94
CA VAL A 9 -22.62 4.89 4.63
C VAL A 9 -22.60 6.32 4.11
N LEU A 10 -23.75 7.02 4.14
CA LEU A 10 -23.85 8.42 3.71
C LEU A 10 -22.87 9.31 4.49
N GLY A 11 -22.91 9.24 5.83
CA GLY A 11 -22.04 10.04 6.69
C GLY A 11 -20.55 9.76 6.50
N VAL A 12 -20.16 8.50 6.23
CA VAL A 12 -18.76 8.15 5.92
C VAL A 12 -18.36 8.68 4.54
N THR A 13 -19.23 8.54 3.53
CA THR A 13 -18.92 9.02 2.17
C THR A 13 -18.74 10.53 2.10
N ASP A 14 -19.51 11.31 2.84
CA ASP A 14 -19.38 12.77 2.80
C ASP A 14 -18.09 13.26 3.47
N ARG A 15 -17.70 12.63 4.58
CA ARG A 15 -16.39 12.89 5.21
C ARG A 15 -15.23 12.50 4.29
N LEU A 16 -15.32 11.38 3.58
CA LEU A 16 -14.30 10.96 2.62
C LEU A 16 -14.19 11.92 1.44
N LYS A 17 -15.32 12.34 0.84
CA LYS A 17 -15.34 13.33 -0.24
C LYS A 17 -14.71 14.65 0.20
N PHE A 18 -15.06 15.13 1.39
CA PHE A 18 -14.48 16.36 1.94
C PHE A 18 -12.96 16.22 2.10
N TRP A 19 -12.49 15.14 2.73
CA TRP A 19 -11.06 14.89 2.91
C TRP A 19 -10.31 14.82 1.58
N TYR A 20 -10.83 14.08 0.59
CA TYR A 20 -10.23 13.96 -0.73
C TYR A 20 -10.12 15.32 -1.45
N ASN A 21 -11.18 16.12 -1.41
CA ASN A 21 -11.20 17.43 -2.09
C ASN A 21 -10.31 18.47 -1.41
N THR A 22 -10.05 18.35 -0.10
CA THR A 22 -9.32 19.34 0.69
C THR A 22 -7.88 18.95 1.02
N THR A 23 -7.45 17.73 0.67
CA THR A 23 -6.08 17.26 0.88
C THR A 23 -5.19 17.58 -0.32
N TYR A 24 -3.90 17.80 -0.06
CA TYR A 24 -2.91 18.03 -1.10
C TYR A 24 -2.66 16.77 -1.94
N HIS A 25 -2.66 16.92 -3.26
CA HIS A 25 -2.28 15.85 -4.19
C HIS A 25 -0.99 16.22 -4.93
N SER A 26 -0.01 15.34 -4.88
CA SER A 26 1.32 15.55 -5.49
C SER A 26 1.27 15.63 -7.02
N SER A 27 0.35 14.91 -7.67
CA SER A 27 0.18 14.91 -9.13
C SER A 27 -0.33 16.24 -9.67
N THR A 28 -1.19 16.93 -8.92
CA THR A 28 -1.78 18.23 -9.30
C THR A 28 -1.07 19.43 -8.66
N GLY A 29 -0.20 19.21 -7.67
CA GLY A 29 0.50 20.28 -6.95
C GLY A 29 -0.40 21.17 -6.09
N MET A 30 -1.67 20.81 -5.94
CA MET A 30 -2.71 21.56 -5.22
C MET A 30 -3.87 20.63 -4.86
N THR A 31 -4.82 21.10 -4.06
CA THR A 31 -6.01 20.30 -3.71
C THR A 31 -7.03 20.30 -4.86
N PRO A 32 -7.87 19.26 -5.04
CA PRO A 32 -8.91 19.26 -6.07
C PRO A 32 -9.90 20.42 -5.90
N PHE A 33 -10.19 20.81 -4.65
CA PHE A 33 -10.98 22.00 -4.35
C PHE A 33 -10.30 23.28 -4.89
N GLN A 34 -9.00 23.44 -4.68
CA GLN A 34 -8.25 24.58 -5.23
C GLN A 34 -8.28 24.58 -6.76
N ALA A 35 -8.08 23.42 -7.38
CA ALA A 35 -8.13 23.29 -8.84
C ALA A 35 -9.50 23.69 -9.42
N LEU A 36 -10.59 23.34 -8.73
CA LEU A 36 -11.95 23.63 -9.19
C LEU A 36 -12.39 25.07 -8.90
N TYR A 37 -12.04 25.62 -7.73
CA TYR A 37 -12.58 26.90 -7.25
C TYR A 37 -11.57 28.05 -7.23
N GLY A 38 -10.28 27.80 -7.52
CA GLY A 38 -9.23 28.81 -7.53
C GLY A 38 -8.91 29.43 -6.16
N ARG A 39 -9.35 28.81 -5.06
CA ARG A 39 -9.15 29.30 -3.69
C ARG A 39 -8.79 28.15 -2.74
N LEU A 40 -8.16 28.48 -1.62
CA LEU A 40 -7.79 27.49 -0.60
C LEU A 40 -9.04 26.78 -0.03
N PRO A 41 -8.95 25.48 0.32
CA PRO A 41 -10.06 24.78 0.95
C PRO A 41 -10.40 25.42 2.31
N PRO A 42 -11.68 25.38 2.73
CA PRO A 42 -12.08 25.88 4.03
C PRO A 42 -11.38 25.08 5.14
N SER A 43 -10.79 25.77 6.11
CA SER A 43 -10.23 25.14 7.30
C SER A 43 -11.34 24.68 8.24
N ILE A 44 -11.16 23.52 8.88
CA ILE A 44 -12.05 23.08 9.95
C ILE A 44 -11.73 23.92 11.19
N PRO A 45 -12.68 24.72 11.72
CA PRO A 45 -12.42 25.53 12.91
C PRO A 45 -12.18 24.65 14.12
N LEU A 46 -11.25 25.08 14.99
CA LEU A 46 -11.04 24.49 16.30
C LEU A 46 -12.27 24.76 17.17
N TYR A 47 -12.72 23.75 17.91
CA TYR A 47 -13.76 23.94 18.88
C TYR A 47 -13.19 24.58 20.16
N PHE A 48 -13.91 25.55 20.72
CA PHE A 48 -13.60 26.18 22.00
C PHE A 48 -14.69 25.86 23.01
N ASP A 49 -14.29 25.73 24.28
CA ASP A 49 -15.19 25.44 25.41
C ASP A 49 -16.33 26.47 25.49
N GLY A 50 -17.56 26.00 25.72
CA GLY A 50 -18.75 26.85 25.87
C GLY A 50 -19.34 27.42 24.56
N LEU A 51 -18.85 27.02 23.37
CA LEU A 51 -19.48 27.42 22.11
C LEU A 51 -20.83 26.75 21.87
N SER A 52 -21.04 25.57 22.43
CA SER A 52 -22.32 24.87 22.42
C SER A 52 -23.13 25.24 23.66
N ARG A 53 -24.40 25.59 23.47
CA ARG A 53 -25.36 25.78 24.57
C ARG A 53 -25.74 24.47 25.27
N VAL A 54 -25.50 23.34 24.62
CA VAL A 54 -25.78 22.00 25.13
C VAL A 54 -24.48 21.42 25.68
N HIS A 55 -24.44 21.20 26.99
CA HIS A 55 -23.24 20.77 27.71
C HIS A 55 -22.72 19.41 27.21
N GLU A 56 -23.61 18.47 26.93
CA GLU A 56 -23.23 17.15 26.42
C GLU A 56 -22.55 17.25 25.05
N VAL A 57 -23.03 18.15 24.20
CA VAL A 57 -22.43 18.42 22.88
C VAL A 57 -21.05 19.06 23.05
N ASP A 58 -20.94 20.02 23.97
CA ASP A 58 -19.69 20.72 24.30
C ASP A 58 -18.59 19.73 24.74
N GLN A 59 -18.91 18.86 25.71
CA GLN A 59 -18.03 17.81 26.18
C GLN A 59 -17.66 16.81 25.07
N SER A 60 -18.63 16.42 24.24
CA SER A 60 -18.38 15.49 23.14
C SER A 60 -17.39 16.04 22.10
N LEU A 61 -17.47 17.35 21.82
CA LEU A 61 -16.60 18.02 20.84
C LEU A 61 -15.19 18.21 21.39
N LEU A 62 -15.05 18.57 22.67
CA LEU A 62 -13.75 18.63 23.35
C LEU A 62 -13.06 17.26 23.36
N HIS A 63 -13.78 16.20 23.77
CA HIS A 63 -13.23 14.85 23.79
C HIS A 63 -12.83 14.36 22.38
N ARG A 64 -13.63 14.67 21.36
CA ARG A 64 -13.29 14.36 19.97
C ARG A 64 -11.99 15.04 19.55
N ASP A 65 -11.82 16.32 19.86
CA ASP A 65 -10.63 17.08 19.46
C ASP A 65 -9.37 16.56 20.20
N GLU A 66 -9.49 16.16 21.47
CA GLU A 66 -8.43 15.48 22.21
C GLU A 66 -8.05 14.14 21.56
N LEU A 67 -9.03 13.30 21.20
CA LEU A 67 -8.78 12.04 20.50
C LEU A 67 -8.09 12.28 19.13
N LEU A 68 -8.53 13.29 18.38
CA LEU A 68 -7.91 13.66 17.11
C LEU A 68 -6.45 14.08 17.28
N GLN A 69 -6.12 14.82 18.34
CA GLN A 69 -4.73 15.19 18.65
C GLN A 69 -3.88 13.96 18.97
N HIS A 70 -4.38 13.04 19.79
CA HIS A 70 -3.69 11.78 20.11
C HIS A 70 -3.44 10.93 18.85
N LEU A 71 -4.45 10.78 17.99
CA LEU A 71 -4.33 10.01 16.75
C LEU A 71 -3.30 10.63 15.79
N LYS A 72 -3.31 11.97 15.63
CA LYS A 72 -2.30 12.67 14.81
C LYS A 72 -0.89 12.42 15.31
N LYS A 73 -0.66 12.49 16.62
CA LYS A 73 0.65 12.23 17.24
C LYS A 73 1.09 10.78 17.00
N ASN A 74 0.20 9.81 17.18
CA ASN A 74 0.50 8.39 16.94
C ASN A 74 0.86 8.12 15.46
N LEU A 75 0.15 8.75 14.54
CA LEU A 75 0.43 8.63 13.12
C LEU A 75 1.81 9.19 12.76
N ASP A 76 2.14 10.38 13.25
CA ASP A 76 3.46 11.00 13.02
C ASP A 76 4.60 10.13 13.57
N MET A 77 4.47 9.66 14.82
CA MET A 77 5.44 8.73 15.42
C MET A 77 5.61 7.46 14.60
N THR A 78 4.51 6.88 14.10
CA THR A 78 4.53 5.65 13.30
C THR A 78 5.20 5.89 11.94
N THR A 79 4.86 6.97 11.25
CA THR A 79 5.49 7.36 9.97
C THR A 79 6.99 7.59 10.15
N ASN A 80 7.40 8.29 11.21
CA ASN A 80 8.81 8.53 11.50
C ASN A 80 9.57 7.23 11.79
N ARG A 81 8.96 6.30 12.55
CA ARG A 81 9.53 4.97 12.77
C ARG A 81 9.68 4.18 11.47
N MET A 82 8.68 4.20 10.59
CA MET A 82 8.75 3.53 9.29
C MET A 82 9.87 4.08 8.40
N LYS A 83 10.05 5.41 8.37
CA LYS A 83 11.18 6.05 7.67
C LYS A 83 12.52 5.59 8.22
N GLN A 84 12.70 5.63 9.54
CA GLN A 84 13.95 5.18 10.18
C GLN A 84 14.28 3.72 9.85
N MET A 85 13.29 2.83 9.86
CA MET A 85 13.48 1.43 9.49
C MET A 85 13.88 1.26 8.02
N ALA A 86 13.28 2.04 7.11
CA ALA A 86 13.64 2.02 5.69
C ALA A 86 15.08 2.54 5.47
N ASP A 87 15.45 3.63 6.13
CA ASP A 87 16.79 4.21 6.04
C ASP A 87 17.87 3.27 6.60
N GLN A 88 17.58 2.57 7.70
CA GLN A 88 18.45 1.54 8.25
C GLN A 88 18.64 0.35 7.29
N LYS A 89 17.58 -0.07 6.58
CA LYS A 89 17.67 -1.13 5.58
C LYS A 89 18.49 -0.71 4.35
N LYS A 90 18.35 0.53 3.88
CA LYS A 90 19.15 1.08 2.78
C LYS A 90 20.65 1.17 3.09
N LYS A 91 21.02 1.26 4.37
CA LYS A 91 22.42 1.26 4.83
C LYS A 91 23.03 -0.14 4.95
N ARG A 92 22.27 -1.21 4.68
CA ARG A 92 22.87 -2.52 4.47
C ARG A 92 23.38 -2.51 3.03
N ASP A 93 24.67 -2.73 2.85
CA ASP A 93 25.24 -2.99 1.54
C ASP A 93 24.60 -4.29 1.01
N VAL A 94 23.54 -4.13 0.23
CA VAL A 94 22.99 -5.23 -0.56
C VAL A 94 23.94 -5.36 -1.73
N GLU A 95 24.91 -6.25 -1.60
CA GLU A 95 25.71 -6.70 -2.74
C GLU A 95 24.76 -7.44 -3.70
N PHE A 96 24.32 -6.74 -4.74
CA PHE A 96 23.64 -7.37 -5.85
C PHE A 96 24.68 -8.19 -6.60
N GLN A 97 24.55 -9.52 -6.53
CA GLN A 97 25.36 -10.40 -7.35
C GLN A 97 25.05 -10.06 -8.81
N ALA A 98 26.09 -9.71 -9.59
CA ALA A 98 25.93 -9.39 -11.00
C ALA A 98 25.38 -10.65 -11.72
N VAL A 99 24.08 -10.66 -11.96
CA VAL A 99 23.43 -11.71 -12.76
C VAL A 99 23.90 -11.50 -14.19
N ASN A 100 24.32 -12.58 -14.85
CA ASN A 100 24.70 -12.52 -16.25
C ASN A 100 23.43 -12.18 -17.07
N LEU A 101 23.32 -10.94 -17.54
CA LEU A 101 22.13 -10.37 -18.21
C LEU A 101 21.96 -10.83 -19.67
N GLU A 102 22.66 -11.89 -20.10
CA GLU A 102 22.44 -12.46 -21.41
C GLU A 102 21.08 -13.17 -21.44
N LEU A 103 20.09 -12.47 -21.99
CA LEU A 103 18.78 -13.03 -22.24
C LEU A 103 18.90 -14.29 -23.11
N PRO A 104 18.11 -15.35 -22.84
CA PRO A 104 18.10 -16.52 -23.69
C PRO A 104 17.72 -16.13 -25.12
N PRO A 105 18.30 -16.79 -26.14
CA PRO A 105 17.90 -16.56 -27.53
C PRO A 105 16.42 -16.86 -27.68
N ILE A 106 15.69 -15.95 -28.34
CA ILE A 106 14.25 -16.09 -28.58
C ILE A 106 14.06 -16.84 -29.89
N THR A 107 13.19 -17.85 -29.92
CA THR A 107 12.83 -18.56 -31.15
C THR A 107 11.92 -17.70 -32.04
N ASP A 108 11.74 -18.07 -33.30
CA ASP A 108 10.84 -17.36 -34.23
C ASP A 108 9.38 -17.29 -33.75
N GLU A 109 9.02 -18.07 -32.72
CA GLU A 109 7.71 -18.10 -32.06
C GLU A 109 7.61 -17.15 -30.85
N GLY A 110 8.66 -16.37 -30.58
CA GLY A 110 8.68 -15.43 -29.44
C GLY A 110 8.91 -16.09 -28.08
N VAL A 111 9.35 -17.35 -28.06
CA VAL A 111 9.60 -18.12 -26.83
C VAL A 111 11.09 -18.14 -26.52
N ALA A 112 11.46 -17.90 -25.27
CA ALA A 112 12.85 -18.02 -24.81
C ALA A 112 13.33 -19.48 -24.96
N SER A 113 14.40 -19.69 -25.72
CA SER A 113 15.08 -20.98 -25.86
C SER A 113 15.96 -21.21 -24.63
N VAL A 114 15.41 -21.85 -23.61
CA VAL A 114 16.10 -22.14 -22.36
C VAL A 114 16.56 -23.59 -22.35
N GLU A 115 17.87 -23.81 -22.16
CA GLU A 115 18.46 -25.16 -22.08
C GLU A 115 18.47 -25.68 -20.64
N LEU A 116 18.16 -26.97 -20.45
CA LEU A 116 18.25 -27.64 -19.15
C LEU A 116 19.72 -27.75 -18.70
N GLU A 117 20.03 -27.32 -17.47
CA GLU A 117 21.36 -27.48 -16.86
C GLU A 117 21.39 -28.71 -15.95
N LYS A 118 20.45 -28.79 -15.00
CA LYS A 118 20.42 -29.83 -13.98
C LYS A 118 19.02 -29.99 -13.38
N ILE A 119 18.65 -31.20 -12.98
CA ILE A 119 17.46 -31.45 -12.16
C ILE A 119 17.87 -31.27 -10.69
N LEU A 120 17.19 -30.37 -9.99
CA LEU A 120 17.43 -30.10 -8.57
C LEU A 120 16.60 -31.00 -7.67
N ASP A 121 15.37 -31.29 -8.07
CA ASP A 121 14.44 -32.11 -7.28
C ASP A 121 13.39 -32.78 -8.18
N THR A 122 12.76 -33.83 -7.66
CA THR A 122 11.70 -34.58 -8.33
C THR A 122 10.57 -34.88 -7.33
N ARG A 123 9.32 -34.56 -7.71
CA ARG A 123 8.14 -34.86 -6.88
C ARG A 123 7.03 -35.53 -7.68
N TRP A 124 6.22 -36.35 -7.00
CA TRP A 124 5.00 -36.90 -7.57
C TRP A 124 3.81 -36.02 -7.21
N ILE A 125 3.10 -35.52 -8.22
CA ILE A 125 1.85 -34.80 -8.03
C ILE A 125 0.68 -35.61 -8.59
N LYS A 126 -0.48 -35.50 -7.92
CA LYS A 126 -1.72 -36.09 -8.40
C LYS A 126 -2.49 -35.05 -9.21
N GLN A 127 -2.55 -35.22 -10.53
CA GLN A 127 -3.43 -34.43 -11.41
C GLN A 127 -4.60 -35.31 -11.86
N GLY A 128 -5.79 -35.09 -11.27
CA GLY A 128 -6.97 -35.91 -11.53
C GLY A 128 -6.76 -37.36 -11.06
N GLU A 129 -6.95 -38.32 -11.97
CA GLU A 129 -6.73 -39.75 -11.73
C GLU A 129 -5.27 -40.20 -11.97
N LYS A 130 -4.41 -39.34 -12.51
CA LYS A 130 -3.03 -39.68 -12.86
C LYS A 130 -2.03 -39.11 -11.85
N PHE A 131 -0.96 -39.85 -11.63
CA PHE A 131 0.24 -39.35 -10.96
C PHE A 131 1.26 -38.96 -12.01
N ILE A 132 1.75 -37.72 -11.93
CA ILE A 132 2.77 -37.17 -12.84
C ILE A 132 4.02 -36.87 -12.02
N GLU A 133 5.17 -37.25 -12.56
CA GLU A 133 6.48 -36.88 -12.03
C GLU A 133 6.82 -35.46 -12.52
N GLU A 134 6.82 -34.49 -11.61
CA GLU A 134 7.34 -33.14 -11.87
C GLU A 134 8.80 -33.05 -11.46
N ARG A 135 9.60 -32.29 -12.21
CA ARG A 135 11.04 -32.14 -12.01
C ARG A 135 11.37 -30.66 -11.91
N LEU A 136 11.96 -30.24 -10.79
CA LEU A 136 12.47 -28.90 -10.62
C LEU A 136 13.75 -28.72 -11.45
N VAL A 137 13.63 -28.02 -12.57
CA VAL A 137 14.73 -27.82 -13.52
C VAL A 137 15.48 -26.53 -13.20
N LYS A 138 16.80 -26.66 -12.99
CA LYS A 138 17.75 -25.54 -13.09
C LYS A 138 18.07 -25.33 -14.57
N TRP A 139 17.80 -24.12 -15.04
CA TRP A 139 18.05 -23.69 -16.41
C TRP A 139 19.47 -23.15 -16.57
N LYS A 140 20.09 -23.38 -17.73
CA LYS A 140 21.40 -22.80 -18.04
C LYS A 140 21.29 -21.29 -18.08
N ARG A 141 22.31 -20.60 -17.53
CA ARG A 141 22.45 -19.13 -17.53
C ARG A 141 21.40 -18.37 -16.73
N LEU A 142 20.53 -19.06 -15.99
CA LEU A 142 19.64 -18.46 -15.02
C LEU A 142 20.09 -18.79 -13.59
N PRO A 143 19.86 -17.90 -12.62
CA PRO A 143 20.13 -18.18 -11.22
C PRO A 143 19.26 -19.35 -10.74
N THR A 144 19.74 -20.08 -9.72
CA THR A 144 18.99 -21.19 -9.11
C THR A 144 17.63 -20.76 -8.57
N GLU A 145 17.46 -19.47 -8.27
CA GLU A 145 16.20 -18.86 -7.82
C GLU A 145 15.10 -18.88 -8.89
N ASP A 146 15.46 -18.95 -10.17
CA ASP A 146 14.55 -19.00 -11.31
C ASP A 146 14.25 -20.45 -11.78
N ALA A 147 14.60 -21.46 -10.97
CA ALA A 147 14.26 -22.86 -11.27
C ALA A 147 12.74 -23.08 -11.26
N THR A 148 12.24 -23.88 -12.20
CA THR A 148 10.79 -24.15 -12.37
C THR A 148 10.46 -25.63 -12.27
N TRP A 149 9.32 -25.96 -11.65
CA TRP A 149 8.76 -27.31 -11.51
C TRP A 149 8.17 -27.87 -12.80
#